data_AF-A0A2T4GDU4-F1
#
_entry.id   AF-A0A2T4GDU4-F1
#
_cell.length_a   1.000
_cell.length_b   1.000
_cell.length_c   1.000
_cell.angle_alpha   90.00
_cell.angle_beta   90.00
_cell.angle_gamma   90.00
#
_symmetry.space_group_name_H-M   'P 1'
#
loop_
_entity.id
_entity.type
_entity.pdbx_description
1 polymer ?
#
loop_
_entity_poly.entity_id
_entity_poly.type
_entity_poly.pdbx_seq_one_letter_code
_entity_poly.pdbx_strand_id
1 'polypeptide(L)'
;MRVKSLNVFGNAGAGKKALIGSFIYKCGLELPQLKQLESEGIGRYEEIVPFFEKNERPQSFYSPSGTFIIQSMPPESNLILLYTNDFTVESQTPDVAFWVVDASDLSSWGSSAERLSAALSSGMLNPLEKLIIVVNKM
;
A
#
# COMPACT_ATOMS: atom_id res chain seq x y z
N MET A 1 -2.72 -19.23 9.67
CA MET A 1 -3.16 -17.93 9.11
C MET A 1 -2.38 -17.70 7.83
N ARG A 2 -3.04 -17.31 6.72
CA ARG A 2 -2.37 -17.09 5.43
C ARG A 2 -1.84 -15.66 5.36
N VAL A 3 -0.65 -15.48 4.80
CA VAL A 3 -0.10 -14.17 4.45
C VAL A 3 -0.63 -13.80 3.07
N LYS A 4 -1.13 -12.57 2.92
CA LYS A 4 -1.66 -12.03 1.67
C LYS A 4 -0.90 -10.79 1.26
N SER A 5 -0.70 -10.63 -0.03
CA SER A 5 -0.12 -9.44 -0.66
C SER A 5 -1.20 -8.41 -0.98
N LEU A 6 -0.89 -7.13 -0.75
CA LEU A 6 -1.77 -6.00 -1.03
C LEU A 6 -1.05 -4.91 -1.81
N ASN A 7 -1.63 -4.48 -2.92
CA ASN A 7 -1.20 -3.27 -3.63
C ASN A 7 -2.19 -2.13 -3.40
N VAL A 8 -1.67 -0.91 -3.28
CA VAL A 8 -2.49 0.29 -3.05
C VAL A 8 -2.27 1.29 -4.18
N PHE A 9 -3.30 1.48 -5.00
CA PHE A 9 -3.34 2.36 -6.15
C PHE A 9 -4.24 3.58 -5.90
N GLY A 10 -4.23 4.52 -6.84
CA GLY A 10 -5.03 5.73 -6.79
C GLY A 10 -4.25 6.95 -7.22
N ASN A 11 -4.96 8.05 -7.46
CA ASN A 11 -4.38 9.30 -7.94
C ASN A 11 -3.32 9.88 -6.98
N ALA A 12 -2.50 10.79 -7.51
CA ALA A 12 -1.65 11.64 -6.67
C ALA A 12 -2.55 12.39 -5.68
N GLY A 13 -2.10 12.52 -4.44
CA GLY A 13 -2.89 13.18 -3.39
C GLY A 13 -4.03 12.35 -2.80
N ALA A 14 -4.43 11.19 -3.34
CA ALA A 14 -5.56 10.40 -2.82
C ALA A 14 -5.40 9.85 -1.38
N GLY A 15 -4.25 10.08 -0.73
CA GLY A 15 -4.03 9.71 0.67
C GLY A 15 -3.57 8.26 0.87
N LYS A 16 -2.98 7.62 -0.15
CA LYS A 16 -2.48 6.23 -0.08
C LYS A 16 -1.53 5.97 1.09
N LYS A 17 -0.54 6.85 1.30
CA LYS A 17 0.44 6.70 2.41
C LYS A 17 -0.23 6.80 3.78
N ALA A 18 -1.12 7.78 3.96
CA ALA A 18 -1.89 7.91 5.20
C ALA A 18 -2.79 6.70 5.45
N LEU A 19 -3.43 6.16 4.40
CA LEU A 19 -4.24 4.94 4.50
C LEU A 19 -3.40 3.75 4.98
N ILE A 20 -2.27 3.48 4.31
CA ILE A 20 -1.35 2.38 4.69
C ILE A 20 -0.85 2.58 6.12
N GLY A 21 -0.36 3.78 6.44
CA GLY A 21 0.11 4.11 7.78
C GLY A 21 -0.96 3.93 8.84
N SER A 22 -2.23 4.24 8.54
CA SER A 22 -3.34 4.01 9.47
C SER A 22 -3.59 2.52 9.74
N PHE A 23 -3.46 1.66 8.72
CA PHE A 23 -3.58 0.21 8.88
C PHE A 23 -2.43 -0.36 9.71
N ILE A 24 -1.20 0.07 9.43
CA ILE A 24 -0.03 -0.33 10.21
C ILE A 24 -0.21 0.12 11.66
N TYR A 25 -0.49 1.41 11.89
CA TYR A 25 -0.64 1.96 13.24
C TYR A 25 -1.70 1.23 14.06
N LYS A 26 -2.87 0.97 13.46
CA LYS A 26 -4.02 0.39 14.19
C LYS A 26 -3.96 -1.13 14.30
N CYS A 27 -3.38 -1.80 13.32
CA CYS A 27 -3.52 -3.24 13.15
C CYS A 27 -2.20 -3.97 12.89
N GLY A 28 -1.05 -3.31 12.82
CA GLY A 28 0.24 -3.95 12.50
C GLY A 28 1.42 -3.51 13.36
N LEU A 29 1.24 -2.50 14.21
CA LEU A 29 2.33 -1.88 14.95
C LEU A 29 2.60 -2.62 16.25
N GLU A 30 3.82 -3.09 16.42
CA GLU A 30 4.30 -3.71 17.66
C GLU A 30 4.76 -2.66 18.66
N LEU A 31 4.70 -2.96 19.97
CA LEU A 31 5.11 -2.01 21.03
C LEU A 31 6.54 -1.44 20.84
N PRO A 32 7.56 -2.22 20.44
CA PRO A 32 8.88 -1.67 20.17
C PRO A 32 8.88 -0.67 19.00
N GLN A 33 8.08 -0.92 17.97
CA GLN A 33 7.97 -0.05 16.79
C GLN A 33 7.24 1.24 17.16
N LEU A 34 6.18 1.17 17.97
CA LEU A 34 5.48 2.34 18.49
C LEU A 34 6.42 3.24 19.30
N LYS A 35 7.21 2.66 20.22
CA LYS A 35 8.21 3.40 20.99
C LYS A 35 9.23 4.09 20.08
N GLN A 36 9.65 3.43 19.00
CA GLN A 36 10.59 4.01 18.04
C GLN A 36 9.95 5.20 17.28
N LEU A 37 8.72 5.05 16.77
CA LEU A 37 7.97 6.15 16.14
C LEU A 37 7.86 7.36 17.06
N GLU A 38 7.48 7.15 18.33
CA GLU A 38 7.38 8.22 19.33
C GLU A 38 8.74 8.89 19.58
N SER A 39 9.83 8.11 19.67
CA SER A 39 11.18 8.66 19.86
C SER A 39 11.70 9.47 18.67
N GLU A 40 11.26 9.13 17.45
CA GLU A 40 11.57 9.87 16.22
C GLU A 40 10.59 11.03 15.96
N GLY A 41 9.62 11.25 16.85
CA GLY A 41 8.62 12.32 16.73
C GLY A 41 7.60 12.10 15.61
N ILE A 42 7.43 10.85 15.14
CA ILE A 42 6.54 10.50 14.04
C ILE A 42 5.10 10.40 14.57
N GLY A 43 4.28 11.37 14.21
CA GLY A 43 2.90 11.48 14.68
C GLY A 43 1.84 11.35 13.58
N ARG A 44 2.20 11.50 12.31
CA ARG A 44 1.25 11.45 11.19
C ARG A 44 1.29 10.10 10.48
N TYR A 45 0.12 9.62 10.05
CA TYR A 45 0.04 8.30 9.41
C TYR A 45 0.86 8.22 8.12
N GLU A 46 0.92 9.30 7.33
CA GLU A 46 1.72 9.35 6.10
C GLU A 46 3.24 9.25 6.32
N GLU A 47 3.72 9.52 7.53
CA GLU A 47 5.14 9.44 7.93
C GLU A 47 5.55 8.02 8.37
N ILE A 48 4.57 7.18 8.73
CA ILE A 48 4.82 5.79 9.14
C ILE A 48 5.37 4.97 7.97
N VAL A 49 4.86 5.16 6.75
CA VAL A 49 5.34 4.43 5.56
C VAL A 49 6.84 4.69 5.30
N PRO A 50 7.30 5.94 5.17
CA PRO A 50 8.75 6.25 5.08
C PRO A 50 9.58 5.69 6.23
N PHE A 51 9.05 5.63 7.45
CA PHE A 51 9.75 5.02 8.58
C PHE A 51 10.02 3.53 8.37
N PHE A 52 9.02 2.76 7.92
CA PHE A 52 9.21 1.34 7.61
C PHE A 52 10.17 1.14 6.43
N GLU A 53 10.07 1.97 5.37
CA GLU A 53 10.98 1.94 4.22
C GLU A 53 12.44 2.20 4.63
N LYS A 54 12.68 3.27 5.41
CA LYS A 54 14.02 3.65 5.91
C LYS A 54 14.65 2.58 6.79
N ASN A 55 13.83 1.85 7.57
CA ASN A 55 14.30 0.80 8.47
C ASN A 55 14.31 -0.59 7.82
N GLU A 56 14.08 -0.69 6.51
CA GLU A 56 14.04 -1.95 5.76
C GLU A 56 13.03 -2.97 6.35
N ARG A 57 11.93 -2.47 6.91
CA ARG A 57 10.90 -3.28 7.56
C ARG A 57 9.72 -3.53 6.61
N PRO A 58 9.18 -4.76 6.56
CA PRO A 58 7.96 -5.03 5.82
C PRO A 58 6.79 -4.19 6.35
N GLN A 59 6.13 -3.46 5.45
CA GLN A 59 4.87 -2.80 5.73
C GLN A 59 3.77 -3.87 5.81
N SER A 60 3.24 -4.13 7.00
CA SER A 60 2.25 -5.19 7.19
C SER A 60 1.24 -4.86 8.29
N PHE A 61 0.08 -5.50 8.23
CA PHE A 61 -0.96 -5.40 9.25
C PHE A 61 -1.77 -6.69 9.36
N TYR A 62 -2.37 -6.91 10.52
CA TYR A 62 -3.20 -8.07 10.83
C TYR A 62 -4.67 -7.82 10.49
N SER A 63 -5.33 -8.85 9.99
CA SER A 63 -6.78 -8.93 9.81
C SER A 63 -7.31 -10.26 10.37
N PRO A 64 -8.62 -10.42 10.58
CA PRO A 64 -9.20 -11.71 10.95
C PRO A 64 -8.89 -12.84 9.95
N SER A 65 -8.66 -12.49 8.68
CA SER A 65 -8.33 -13.45 7.61
C SER A 65 -6.85 -13.82 7.51
N GLY A 66 -5.98 -13.15 8.28
CA GLY A 66 -4.52 -13.31 8.22
C GLY A 66 -3.79 -11.98 8.09
N THR A 67 -2.48 -12.06 7.83
CA THR A 67 -1.60 -10.90 7.71
C THR A 67 -1.59 -10.40 6.28
N PHE A 68 -1.70 -9.09 6.10
CA PHE A 68 -1.47 -8.41 4.83
C PHE A 68 -0.08 -7.78 4.81
N ILE A 69 0.65 -7.99 3.72
CA ILE A 69 1.93 -7.32 3.42
C ILE A 69 1.69 -6.40 2.22
N ILE A 70 2.05 -5.13 2.36
CA ILE A 70 2.01 -4.17 1.27
C ILE A 70 3.17 -4.47 0.32
N GLN A 71 2.90 -4.70 -0.96
CA GLN A 71 3.99 -4.73 -1.95
C GLN A 71 4.25 -3.28 -2.37
N SER A 72 5.48 -2.83 -2.12
CA SER A 72 5.97 -1.58 -2.68
C SER A 72 6.10 -1.78 -4.19
N MET A 73 5.26 -1.13 -4.99
CA MET A 73 5.49 -1.07 -6.43
C MET A 73 6.86 -0.41 -6.65
N PRO A 74 7.75 -0.99 -7.45
CA PRO A 74 8.97 -0.28 -7.81
C PRO A 74 8.58 1.05 -8.46
N PRO A 75 9.28 2.16 -8.15
CA PRO A 75 9.13 3.36 -8.94
C PRO A 75 9.41 3.01 -10.40
N GLU A 76 8.66 3.60 -11.33
CA GLU A 76 8.63 3.33 -12.78
C GLU A 76 10.00 3.43 -13.50
N SER A 77 11.11 3.57 -12.78
CA SER A 77 12.46 3.83 -13.29
C SER A 77 13.51 2.78 -12.94
N ASN A 78 13.25 1.77 -12.09
CA ASN A 78 14.28 0.78 -11.72
C ASN A 78 13.83 -0.66 -11.95
N LEU A 79 13.86 -1.04 -13.22
CA LEU A 79 13.86 -2.42 -13.71
C LEU A 79 15.24 -3.09 -13.52
N ILE A 80 15.92 -2.84 -12.38
CA ILE A 80 17.31 -3.28 -12.16
C ILE A 80 17.41 -4.10 -10.87
N LEU A 81 17.54 -5.41 -11.06
CA LEU A 81 18.29 -6.38 -10.24
C LEU A 81 17.90 -6.50 -8.75
N LEU A 82 16.81 -7.22 -8.45
CA LEU A 82 16.76 -8.04 -7.23
C LEU A 82 17.49 -9.38 -7.49
N TYR A 83 18.80 -9.30 -7.76
CA TYR A 83 19.71 -10.42 -7.57
C TYR A 83 20.38 -10.24 -6.21
N THR A 84 19.63 -10.54 -5.15
CA THR A 84 20.23 -10.89 -3.86
C THR A 84 19.55 -12.18 -3.41
N ASN A 85 20.37 -13.21 -3.31
CA ASN A 85 20.09 -14.61 -2.99
C ASN A 85 18.75 -14.85 -2.24
N ASP A 86 17.95 -15.74 -2.84
CA ASP A 86 16.79 -16.47 -2.28
C ASP A 86 15.38 -15.84 -2.24
N PHE A 87 15.11 -14.69 -2.89
CA PHE A 87 13.72 -14.32 -3.17
C PHE A 87 13.58 -13.47 -4.43
N THR A 88 13.28 -14.11 -5.56
CA THR A 88 12.77 -13.43 -6.75
C THR A 88 11.41 -12.84 -6.42
N VAL A 89 11.36 -11.54 -6.13
CA VAL A 89 10.10 -10.79 -6.23
C VAL A 89 9.88 -10.54 -7.72
N GLU A 90 9.42 -11.58 -8.42
CA GLU A 90 8.61 -11.37 -9.61
C GLU A 90 7.55 -10.33 -9.25
N SER A 91 7.16 -9.48 -10.20
CA SER A 91 5.99 -8.60 -10.07
C SER A 91 4.75 -9.48 -9.89
N GLN A 92 4.60 -10.08 -8.72
CA GLN A 92 3.59 -11.05 -8.40
C GLN A 92 2.29 -10.31 -8.30
N THR A 93 1.33 -10.76 -9.10
CA THR A 93 -0.06 -10.37 -9.00
C THR A 93 -0.50 -10.41 -7.53
N PRO A 94 -0.95 -9.29 -6.93
CA PRO A 94 -1.26 -9.26 -5.52
C PRO A 94 -2.53 -10.08 -5.23
N ASP A 95 -2.67 -10.61 -4.01
CA ASP A 95 -3.90 -11.27 -3.59
C ASP A 95 -5.06 -10.25 -3.58
N VAL A 96 -4.80 -9.04 -3.08
CA VAL A 96 -5.80 -7.97 -2.99
C VAL A 96 -5.22 -6.66 -3.55
N ALA A 97 -6.07 -5.82 -4.14
CA ALA A 97 -5.69 -4.46 -4.49
C ALA A 97 -6.70 -3.44 -3.95
N PHE A 98 -6.20 -2.31 -3.47
CA PHE A 98 -7.00 -1.14 -3.13
C PHE A 98 -6.86 -0.07 -4.21
N TRP A 99 -7.98 0.53 -4.62
CA TRP A 99 -7.99 1.74 -5.43
C TRP A 99 -8.53 2.90 -4.61
N VAL A 100 -7.67 3.84 -4.24
CA VAL A 100 -8.01 4.96 -3.37
C VAL A 100 -8.51 6.16 -4.17
N VAL A 101 -9.67 6.67 -3.81
CA VAL A 101 -10.33 7.84 -4.40
C VAL A 101 -10.42 8.95 -3.37
N ASP A 102 -10.14 10.19 -3.77
CA ASP A 102 -10.25 11.37 -2.91
C ASP A 102 -11.67 11.92 -2.93
N ALA A 103 -12.41 11.79 -1.83
CA ALA A 103 -13.77 12.31 -1.70
C ALA A 103 -13.81 13.84 -1.61
N SER A 104 -12.75 14.48 -1.14
CA SER A 104 -12.66 15.93 -0.99
C SER A 104 -12.47 16.67 -2.31
N ASP A 105 -12.01 15.98 -3.35
CA ASP A 105 -11.80 16.54 -4.69
C ASP A 105 -12.63 15.80 -5.75
N LEU A 106 -13.90 16.21 -5.87
CA LEU A 106 -14.84 15.67 -6.86
C LEU A 106 -14.35 15.82 -8.30
N SER A 107 -13.50 16.82 -8.59
CA SER A 107 -12.96 17.02 -9.94
C SER A 107 -11.99 15.90 -10.35
N SER A 108 -11.37 15.23 -9.37
CA SER A 108 -10.46 14.11 -9.62
C SER A 108 -11.16 12.77 -9.93
N TRP A 109 -12.48 12.66 -9.73
CA TRP A 109 -13.18 11.38 -9.83
C TRP A 109 -13.23 10.83 -11.25
N GLY A 110 -13.46 11.70 -12.25
CA GLY A 110 -13.45 11.31 -13.65
C GLY A 110 -12.10 10.74 -14.07
N SER A 111 -11.01 11.46 -13.80
CA SER A 111 -9.65 10.99 -14.11
C SER A 111 -9.25 9.74 -13.31
N SER A 112 -9.72 9.60 -12.06
CA SER A 112 -9.51 8.38 -11.25
C SER A 112 -10.19 7.17 -11.89
N ALA A 113 -11.44 7.32 -12.35
CA ALA A 113 -12.18 6.26 -13.02
C ALA A 113 -11.54 5.86 -14.35
N GLU A 114 -11.08 6.83 -15.15
CA GLU A 114 -10.36 6.57 -16.40
C GLU A 114 -9.06 5.79 -16.16
N ARG A 115 -8.27 6.18 -15.15
CA ARG A 115 -7.03 5.47 -14.79
C ARG A 115 -7.30 4.07 -14.24
N LEU A 116 -8.37 3.89 -13.47
CA LEU A 116 -8.79 2.56 -13.02
C LEU A 116 -9.17 1.68 -14.22
N SER A 117 -9.96 2.22 -15.15
CA SER A 117 -10.35 1.52 -16.38
C SER A 117 -9.15 1.12 -17.22
N ALA A 118 -8.18 2.02 -17.38
CA ALA A 118 -6.93 1.74 -18.10
C ALA A 118 -6.11 0.66 -17.40
N ALA A 119 -5.99 0.72 -16.06
CA ALA A 119 -5.25 -0.26 -15.26
C ALA A 119 -5.86 -1.67 -15.32
N LEU A 120 -7.19 -1.78 -15.32
CA LEU A 120 -7.90 -3.05 -15.48
C LEU A 120 -7.74 -3.59 -16.91
N SER A 121 -7.88 -2.73 -17.91
CA SER A 121 -7.81 -3.13 -19.33
C SER A 121 -6.40 -3.56 -19.75
N SER A 122 -5.36 -2.97 -19.17
CA SER A 122 -3.96 -3.33 -19.44
C SER A 122 -3.49 -4.57 -18.68
N GLY A 123 -4.28 -5.08 -17.74
CA GLY A 123 -3.88 -6.16 -16.83
C GLY A 123 -2.90 -5.72 -15.74
N MET A 124 -2.55 -4.43 -15.65
CA MET A 124 -1.70 -3.88 -14.58
C MET A 124 -2.35 -4.07 -13.20
N LEU A 125 -3.68 -3.95 -13.14
CA LEU A 125 -4.47 -4.18 -11.95
C LEU A 125 -5.32 -5.44 -12.14
N ASN A 126 -4.83 -6.58 -11.64
CA ASN A 126 -5.52 -7.85 -11.79
C ASN A 126 -5.41 -8.72 -10.53
N PRO A 127 -5.88 -8.26 -9.35
CA PRO A 127 -5.67 -8.99 -8.09
C PRO A 127 -6.30 -10.39 -8.12
N LEU A 128 -5.65 -11.37 -7.47
CA LEU A 128 -6.08 -12.77 -7.49
C LEU A 128 -7.42 -13.00 -6.77
N GLU A 129 -7.67 -12.26 -5.70
CA GLU A 129 -8.89 -12.41 -4.92
C GLU A 129 -9.86 -11.25 -5.16
N LYS A 130 -9.45 -10.01 -4.88
CA LYS A 130 -10.38 -8.86 -4.85
C LYS A 130 -9.71 -7.52 -5.16
N LEU A 131 -10.45 -6.68 -5.87
CA LEU A 131 -10.25 -5.24 -5.94
C LEU A 131 -11.24 -4.55 -4.98
N ILE A 132 -10.75 -3.62 -4.17
CA ILE A 132 -11.57 -2.80 -3.26
C ILE A 132 -11.37 -1.32 -3.58
N ILE A 133 -12.47 -0.60 -3.79
CA ILE A 133 -12.44 0.86 -3.95
C ILE A 133 -12.54 1.49 -2.56
N VAL A 134 -11.55 2.31 -2.20
CA VAL A 134 -11.49 3.01 -0.92
C VAL A 134 -11.77 4.49 -1.17
N VAL A 135 -12.93 4.95 -0.71
CA VAL A 135 -13.27 6.38 -0.70
C VAL A 135 -12.65 7.01 0.54
N ASN A 136 -11.66 7.88 0.33
CA ASN A 136 -10.83 8.45 1.39
C ASN A 136 -11.05 9.97 1.51
N LYS A 137 -10.63 10.56 2.63
CA LYS A 137 -10.81 11.99 2.96
C LYS A 137 -12.27 12.44 2.94
N MET A 138 -13.13 11.62 3.53
CA MET A 138 -14.53 11.96 3.84
C MET A 138 -14.61 13.08 4.88
#